data_AF-A0A949V4N1-F1
#
_entry.id   AF-A0A949V4N1-F1
#
_cell.length_a   1.000
_cell.length_b   1.000
_cell.length_c   1.000
_cell.angle_alpha   90.00
_cell.angle_beta   90.00
_cell.angle_gamma   90.00
#
_symmetry.space_group_name_H-M   'P 1'
#
loop_
_entity.id
_entity.type
_entity.pdbx_description
1 polymer ?
#
loop_
_entity_poly.entity_id
_entity_poly.type
_entity_poly.pdbx_seq_one_letter_code
_entity_poly.pdbx_strand_id
1 'polypeptide(L)'
;MIIDPSGAILAEAGEGEQLRTVSLDLPSQQLLREKFSTVAPAHYAFDDKDKIVSLAHCVPMVECRKKLGQRIVFTNGCFDILHAGHVEYLQEARRQGDFLVGLNSDHSVRSIKGESRPINQELQRARVLAALGCVDAVVLFSEDTPLKLITTLLPQVLVKGADWPEEAIVGAREVKANGGK
;
A
#
# COMPACT_ATOMS: atom_id res chain seq x y z
N MET A 1 12.63 -27.50 -37.51
CA MET A 1 11.18 -27.24 -37.39
C MET A 1 11.00 -25.76 -37.07
N ILE A 2 10.13 -25.06 -37.79
CA ILE A 2 9.78 -23.66 -37.56
C ILE A 2 8.38 -23.65 -36.96
N ILE A 3 8.22 -23.05 -35.79
CA ILE A 3 6.95 -22.95 -35.06
C ILE A 3 6.65 -21.46 -34.86
N ASP A 4 5.38 -21.07 -35.01
CA ASP A 4 4.94 -19.71 -34.73
C ASP A 4 4.64 -19.47 -33.23
N PRO A 5 4.42 -18.21 -32.80
CA PRO A 5 4.08 -17.90 -31.41
C PRO A 5 2.75 -18.49 -30.90
N SER A 6 1.88 -19.01 -31.77
CA SER A 6 0.66 -19.73 -31.38
C SER A 6 0.91 -21.20 -31.07
N GLY A 7 2.10 -21.71 -31.40
CA GLY A 7 2.45 -23.12 -31.33
C GLY A 7 2.15 -23.91 -32.62
N ALA A 8 1.72 -23.23 -33.69
CA ALA A 8 1.49 -23.88 -34.98
C ALA A 8 2.83 -24.16 -35.68
N ILE A 9 2.96 -25.38 -36.23
CA ILE A 9 4.15 -25.78 -36.99
C ILE A 9 4.05 -25.19 -38.40
N LEU A 10 4.94 -24.24 -38.72
CA LEU A 10 5.01 -23.59 -40.03
C LEU A 10 5.86 -24.39 -41.03
N ALA A 11 6.83 -25.15 -40.52
CA ALA A 11 7.61 -26.08 -41.34
C ALA A 11 8.27 -27.15 -40.47
N GLU A 12 8.19 -28.42 -40.89
CA GLU A 12 8.92 -29.51 -40.24
C GLU A 12 10.37 -29.58 -40.73
N ALA A 13 11.25 -30.19 -39.92
CA ALA A 13 12.61 -30.50 -40.37
C ALA A 13 12.56 -31.73 -41.29
N GLY A 14 13.22 -31.67 -42.45
CA GLY A 14 13.44 -32.84 -43.31
C GLY A 14 14.79 -33.51 -43.02
N GLU A 15 15.12 -34.54 -43.79
CA GLU A 15 16.44 -35.18 -43.75
C GLU A 15 17.46 -34.38 -44.58
N GLY A 16 18.56 -33.96 -43.94
CA GLY A 16 19.65 -33.20 -44.56
C GLY A 16 19.55 -31.67 -44.44
N GLU A 17 20.59 -30.96 -44.89
CA GLU A 17 20.63 -29.49 -44.88
C GLU A 17 19.80 -28.92 -46.04
N GLN A 18 18.63 -28.35 -45.71
CA GLN A 18 17.75 -27.70 -46.67
C GLN A 18 17.38 -26.29 -46.19
N LEU A 19 17.47 -25.31 -47.08
CA LEU A 19 16.95 -23.97 -46.84
C LEU A 19 15.42 -23.98 -47.00
N ARG A 20 14.70 -23.53 -45.99
CA ARG A 20 13.25 -23.35 -46.04
C ARG A 20 12.88 -21.93 -45.68
N THR A 21 11.96 -21.36 -46.45
CA THR A 21 11.39 -20.04 -46.19
C THR A 21 9.91 -20.22 -45.86
N VAL A 22 9.47 -19.61 -44.78
CA VAL A 22 8.06 -19.56 -44.40
C VAL A 22 7.61 -18.10 -44.36
N SER A 23 6.42 -17.83 -44.88
CA SER A 23 5.80 -16.52 -44.75
C SER A 23 5.19 -16.40 -43.36
N LEU A 24 5.47 -15.28 -42.68
CA LEU A 24 4.88 -14.99 -41.38
C LEU A 24 3.63 -14.14 -41.58
N ASP A 25 2.53 -14.53 -40.94
CA ASP A 25 1.33 -13.70 -40.84
C ASP A 25 1.53 -12.65 -39.75
N LEU A 26 2.16 -11.54 -40.14
CA LEU A 26 2.52 -10.46 -39.22
C LEU A 26 1.33 -9.90 -38.42
N PRO A 27 0.14 -9.65 -39.02
CA PRO A 27 -1.06 -9.27 -38.27
C PRO A 27 -1.42 -10.21 -37.13
N SER A 28 -1.49 -11.53 -37.38
CA SER A 28 -1.83 -12.51 -36.33
C SER A 28 -0.75 -12.64 -35.27
N GLN A 29 0.53 -12.54 -35.66
CA GLN A 29 1.64 -12.52 -34.71
C GLN A 29 1.64 -11.26 -33.84
N GLN A 30 1.24 -10.12 -34.38
CA GLN A 30 1.11 -8.89 -33.63
C GLN A 30 -0.04 -8.96 -32.61
N LEU A 31 -1.18 -9.54 -33.01
CA LEU A 31 -2.29 -9.81 -32.09
C LEU A 31 -1.90 -10.76 -30.95
N LEU A 32 -1.14 -11.82 -31.24
CA LEU A 32 -0.61 -12.72 -30.22
C LEU A 32 0.42 -12.03 -29.33
N ARG A 33 1.29 -11.18 -29.90
CA ARG A 33 2.21 -10.35 -29.14
C ARG A 33 1.47 -9.37 -28.22
N GLU A 34 0.37 -8.76 -28.63
CA GLU A 34 -0.44 -7.91 -27.75
C GLU A 34 -1.03 -8.69 -26.57
N LYS A 35 -1.35 -9.98 -26.75
CA LYS A 35 -1.86 -10.85 -25.69
C LYS A 35 -0.79 -11.27 -24.66
N PHE A 36 0.48 -11.36 -25.07
CA PHE A 36 1.56 -11.92 -24.22
C PHE A 36 2.70 -10.92 -23.88
N SER A 37 2.89 -9.90 -24.69
CA SER A 37 3.86 -8.81 -24.50
C SER A 37 3.07 -7.54 -24.26
N THR A 38 2.95 -7.14 -23.00
CA THR A 38 2.47 -5.81 -22.63
C THR A 38 3.50 -4.76 -23.08
N VAL A 39 3.47 -4.38 -24.36
CA VAL A 39 4.10 -3.14 -24.87
C VAL A 39 3.09 -1.98 -24.76
N ALA A 40 2.24 -2.02 -23.73
CA ALA A 40 1.53 -0.85 -23.26
C ALA A 40 2.40 -0.18 -22.19
N PRO A 41 2.37 1.15 -22.03
CA PRO A 41 2.95 1.76 -20.84
C PRO A 41 2.39 1.01 -19.62
N ALA A 42 3.26 0.64 -18.67
CA ALA A 42 2.80 0.04 -17.42
C ALA A 42 1.82 1.04 -16.78
N HIS A 43 0.52 0.76 -16.89
CA HIS A 43 -0.50 1.59 -16.28
C HIS A 43 -0.23 1.55 -14.77
N TYR A 44 -0.12 2.74 -14.15
CA TYR A 44 -0.07 2.83 -12.71
C TYR A 44 -1.40 2.28 -12.18
N ALA A 45 -1.39 1.01 -11.78
CA ALA A 45 -2.59 0.22 -11.50
C ALA A 45 -3.30 0.65 -10.22
N PHE A 46 -2.72 1.59 -9.48
CA PHE A 46 -3.20 2.03 -8.18
C PHE A 46 -3.80 3.42 -8.32
N ASP A 47 -5.08 3.58 -8.02
CA ASP A 47 -5.57 4.90 -7.66
C ASP A 47 -5.25 5.12 -6.19
N ASP A 48 -4.12 5.77 -5.89
CA ASP A 48 -3.66 5.96 -4.51
C ASP A 48 -4.73 6.57 -3.61
N LYS A 49 -5.66 7.35 -4.16
CA LYS A 49 -6.76 7.94 -3.37
C LYS A 49 -7.64 6.87 -2.70
N ASP A 50 -7.70 5.67 -3.27
CA ASP A 50 -8.46 4.53 -2.74
C ASP A 50 -7.86 3.98 -1.45
N LYS A 51 -6.60 4.31 -1.15
CA LYS A 51 -6.00 4.01 0.15
C LYS A 51 -6.56 4.88 1.27
N ILE A 52 -7.21 6.00 0.96
CA ILE A 52 -7.87 6.88 1.93
C ILE A 52 -9.26 6.30 2.21
N VAL A 53 -9.41 5.66 3.36
CA VAL A 53 -10.61 4.90 3.70
C VAL A 53 -11.22 5.37 5.02
N SER A 54 -12.55 5.25 5.13
CA SER A 54 -13.23 5.44 6.40
C SER A 54 -12.88 4.31 7.37
N LEU A 55 -13.01 4.55 8.67
CA LEU A 55 -12.84 3.50 9.67
C LEU A 55 -13.80 2.32 9.41
N ALA A 56 -15.04 2.60 9.02
CA ALA A 56 -16.04 1.58 8.70
C ALA A 56 -15.63 0.66 7.55
N HIS A 57 -14.93 1.18 6.54
CA HIS A 57 -14.38 0.35 5.44
C HIS A 57 -13.03 -0.30 5.81
N CYS A 58 -12.25 0.32 6.68
CA CYS A 58 -10.96 -0.22 7.12
C CYS A 58 -11.11 -1.48 7.98
N VAL A 59 -12.11 -1.52 8.86
CA VAL A 59 -12.38 -2.68 9.75
C VAL A 59 -12.49 -4.01 9.00
N PRO A 60 -13.41 -4.19 8.03
CA PRO A 60 -13.56 -5.47 7.33
C PRO A 60 -12.32 -5.83 6.51
N MET A 61 -11.61 -4.83 5.94
CA MET A 61 -10.33 -5.05 5.28
C MET A 61 -9.31 -5.65 6.26
N VAL A 62 -9.14 -5.03 7.43
CA VAL A 62 -8.21 -5.47 8.47
C VAL A 62 -8.56 -6.86 8.99
N GLU A 63 -9.83 -7.14 9.25
CA GLU A 63 -10.28 -8.48 9.66
C GLU A 63 -9.98 -9.55 8.60
N CYS A 64 -10.22 -9.23 7.33
CA CYS A 64 -9.90 -10.13 6.22
C CYS A 64 -8.40 -10.44 6.17
N ARG A 65 -7.55 -9.40 6.23
CA ARG A 65 -6.09 -9.55 6.25
C ARG A 65 -5.62 -10.41 7.42
N LYS A 66 -6.15 -10.18 8.63
CA LYS A 66 -5.84 -11.01 9.81
C LYS A 66 -6.24 -12.48 9.61
N LYS A 67 -7.41 -12.76 9.02
CA LYS A 67 -7.86 -14.13 8.71
C LYS A 67 -6.95 -14.84 7.70
N LEU A 68 -6.34 -14.07 6.79
CA LEU A 68 -5.34 -14.58 5.85
C LEU A 68 -3.93 -14.73 6.47
N GLY A 69 -3.79 -14.51 7.79
CA GLY A 69 -2.51 -14.61 8.48
C GLY A 69 -1.57 -13.42 8.24
N GLN A 70 -2.07 -12.34 7.63
CA GLN A 70 -1.29 -11.13 7.45
C GLN A 70 -1.16 -10.36 8.78
N ARG A 71 -0.05 -9.64 8.92
CA ARG A 71 0.27 -8.87 10.11
C ARG A 71 -0.07 -7.42 9.88
N ILE A 72 -0.85 -6.83 10.77
CA ILE A 72 -1.28 -5.44 10.72
C ILE A 72 -0.37 -4.58 11.58
N VAL A 73 0.23 -3.60 10.95
CA VAL A 73 1.06 -2.57 11.56
C VAL A 73 0.30 -1.26 11.52
N PHE A 74 0.29 -0.54 12.63
CA PHE A 74 -0.38 0.75 12.74
C PHE A 74 0.56 1.81 13.27
N THR A 75 0.49 3.00 12.69
CA THR A 75 1.04 4.23 13.28
C THR A 75 -0.03 5.30 13.22
N ASN A 76 0.15 6.38 13.99
CA ASN A 76 -0.63 7.59 13.77
C ASN A 76 0.21 8.86 13.94
N GLY A 77 -0.24 9.94 13.31
CA GLY A 77 0.36 11.26 13.43
C GLY A 77 -0.32 12.31 12.56
N CYS A 78 0.19 13.53 12.65
CA CYS A 78 -0.30 14.68 11.88
C CYS A 78 0.28 14.72 10.46
N PHE A 79 1.56 14.37 10.27
CA PHE A 79 2.24 14.31 8.97
C PHE A 79 2.02 15.56 8.09
N ASP A 80 2.17 16.75 8.69
CA ASP A 80 1.91 18.03 8.01
C ASP A 80 2.91 18.33 6.90
N ILE A 81 4.19 18.43 7.25
CA ILE A 81 5.29 18.56 6.29
C ILE A 81 6.10 17.27 6.37
N LEU A 82 6.02 16.45 5.33
CA LEU A 82 6.86 15.26 5.23
C LEU A 82 8.31 15.64 4.95
N HIS A 83 9.21 14.83 5.49
CA HIS A 83 10.65 14.89 5.26
C HIS A 83 11.22 13.47 5.28
N ALA A 84 12.50 13.31 4.92
CA ALA A 84 13.15 12.00 4.82
C ALA A 84 12.95 11.12 6.06
N GLY A 85 13.13 11.68 7.27
CA GLY A 85 12.89 10.95 8.52
C GLY A 85 11.48 10.37 8.67
N HIS A 86 10.42 11.06 8.20
CA HIS A 86 9.08 10.47 8.17
C HIS A 86 9.00 9.31 7.18
N VAL A 87 9.60 9.44 6.01
CA VAL A 87 9.59 8.38 4.99
C VAL A 87 10.31 7.14 5.49
N GLU A 88 11.50 7.29 6.07
CA GLU A 88 12.28 6.21 6.68
C GLU A 88 11.50 5.52 7.80
N TYR A 89 10.88 6.30 8.69
CA TYR A 89 10.02 5.80 9.75
C TYR A 89 8.84 4.96 9.23
N LEU A 90 8.11 5.47 8.23
CA LEU A 90 6.97 4.78 7.63
C LEU A 90 7.41 3.51 6.88
N GLN A 91 8.58 3.53 6.23
CA GLN A 91 9.16 2.35 5.57
C GLN A 91 9.57 1.28 6.58
N GLU A 92 10.17 1.67 7.70
CA GLU A 92 10.52 0.73 8.77
C GLU A 92 9.28 0.08 9.39
N ALA A 93 8.22 0.87 9.58
CA ALA A 93 6.95 0.33 10.02
C ALA A 93 6.38 -0.69 9.00
N ARG A 94 6.40 -0.37 7.69
CA ARG A 94 5.93 -1.28 6.63
C ARG A 94 6.71 -2.59 6.57
N ARG A 95 8.00 -2.61 6.92
CA ARG A 95 8.78 -3.86 6.98
C ARG A 95 8.24 -4.87 8.00
N GLN A 96 7.43 -4.41 8.96
CA GLN A 96 6.86 -5.27 9.99
C GLN A 96 5.53 -5.91 9.57
N GLY A 97 4.93 -5.58 8.42
CA GLY A 97 3.65 -6.11 7.97
C GLY A 97 2.84 -5.10 7.16
N ASP A 98 1.56 -5.37 6.94
CA ASP A 98 0.63 -4.49 6.23
C ASP A 98 0.32 -3.24 7.05
N PHE A 99 0.54 -2.09 6.45
CA PHE A 99 0.75 -0.83 7.14
C PHE A 99 -0.39 0.15 6.97
N LEU A 100 -0.98 0.50 8.11
CA LEU A 100 -2.08 1.44 8.24
C LEU A 100 -1.61 2.70 8.96
N VAL A 101 -2.07 3.85 8.48
CA VAL A 101 -1.75 5.16 9.09
C VAL A 101 -3.03 5.83 9.57
N GLY A 102 -3.12 6.10 10.87
CA GLY A 102 -4.09 7.02 11.45
C GLY A 102 -3.65 8.47 11.25
N LEU A 103 -4.42 9.27 10.53
CA LEU A 103 -4.13 10.68 10.30
C LEU A 103 -5.03 11.57 11.15
N ASN A 104 -4.44 12.45 11.96
CA ASN A 104 -5.20 13.45 12.71
C ASN A 104 -5.92 14.42 11.76
N SER A 105 -7.20 14.69 12.02
CA SER A 105 -7.97 15.73 11.35
C SER A 105 -7.44 17.12 11.66
N ASP A 106 -7.83 18.12 10.88
CA ASP A 106 -7.40 19.50 11.11
C ASP A 106 -7.85 20.00 12.49
N HIS A 107 -9.04 19.62 12.94
CA HIS A 107 -9.55 19.90 14.27
C HIS A 107 -8.66 19.28 15.37
N SER A 108 -8.35 17.98 15.24
CA SER A 108 -7.50 17.26 16.20
C SER A 108 -6.08 17.85 16.27
N VAL A 109 -5.53 18.30 15.14
CA VAL A 109 -4.21 18.93 15.13
C VAL A 109 -4.24 20.30 15.82
N ARG A 110 -5.29 21.11 15.60
CA ARG A 110 -5.45 22.42 16.25
C ARG A 110 -5.59 22.30 17.76
N SER A 111 -6.35 21.31 18.25
CA SER A 111 -6.51 21.10 19.69
C SER A 111 -5.18 20.74 20.37
N ILE A 112 -4.30 20.01 19.69
CA ILE A 112 -3.01 19.55 20.24
C ILE A 112 -1.88 20.57 20.06
N LYS A 113 -1.79 21.21 18.89
CA LYS A 113 -0.63 22.03 18.49
C LYS A 113 -0.95 23.54 18.37
N GLY A 114 -2.20 23.93 18.55
CA GLY A 114 -2.70 25.30 18.43
C GLY A 114 -3.21 25.67 17.03
N GLU A 115 -3.93 26.79 16.94
CA GLU A 115 -4.65 27.26 15.74
C GLU A 115 -3.77 27.49 14.51
N SER A 116 -2.47 27.70 14.69
CA SER A 116 -1.52 27.92 13.58
C SER A 116 -1.11 26.63 12.86
N ARG A 117 -1.58 25.47 13.32
CA ARG A 117 -1.34 24.15 12.73
C ARG A 117 -2.66 23.43 12.48
N PRO A 118 -2.76 22.58 11.45
CA PRO A 118 -1.75 22.25 10.46
C PRO A 118 -1.60 23.33 9.37
N ILE A 119 -0.47 23.35 8.66
CA ILE A 119 -0.28 24.18 7.46
C ILE A 119 -1.11 23.61 6.30
N ASN A 120 -1.06 22.30 6.11
CA ASN A 120 -1.78 21.60 5.05
C ASN A 120 -3.07 20.98 5.59
N GLN A 121 -4.15 21.08 4.83
CA GLN A 121 -5.44 20.50 5.20
C GLN A 121 -5.38 18.96 5.23
N GLU A 122 -6.25 18.34 6.01
CA GLU A 122 -6.25 16.90 6.26
C GLU A 122 -6.29 16.04 5.01
N LEU A 123 -7.08 16.44 3.99
CA LEU A 123 -7.18 15.70 2.73
C LEU A 123 -5.89 15.81 1.90
N GLN A 124 -5.18 16.93 1.98
CA GLN A 124 -3.89 17.11 1.30
C GLN A 124 -2.83 16.21 1.95
N ARG A 125 -2.77 16.23 3.30
CA ARG A 125 -1.88 15.35 4.07
C ARG A 125 -2.18 13.87 3.80
N ALA A 126 -3.45 13.49 3.77
CA ALA A 126 -3.90 12.13 3.44
C ALA A 126 -3.48 11.72 2.02
N ARG A 127 -3.63 12.61 1.03
CA ARG A 127 -3.27 12.32 -0.36
C ARG A 127 -1.78 12.07 -0.53
N VAL A 128 -0.94 12.84 0.17
CA VAL A 128 0.51 12.67 0.17
C VAL A 128 0.90 11.33 0.81
N LEU A 129 0.35 11.00 1.98
CA LEU A 129 0.60 9.71 2.63
C LEU A 129 0.16 8.53 1.76
N ALA A 130 -1.01 8.64 1.11
CA ALA A 130 -1.55 7.60 0.26
C ALA A 130 -0.69 7.35 -1.00
N ALA A 131 0.01 8.38 -1.50
CA ALA A 131 0.95 8.23 -2.61
C ALA A 131 2.23 7.47 -2.23
N LEU A 132 2.52 7.27 -0.95
CA LEU A 132 3.69 6.52 -0.52
C LEU A 132 3.47 5.03 -0.75
N GLY A 133 4.41 4.39 -1.46
CA GLY A 133 4.35 2.96 -1.74
C GLY A 133 4.42 2.08 -0.49
N CYS A 134 4.91 2.60 0.64
CA CYS A 134 4.95 1.87 1.91
C CYS A 134 3.63 1.92 2.70
N VAL A 135 2.66 2.75 2.31
CA VAL A 135 1.37 2.89 3.01
C VAL A 135 0.30 2.10 2.27
N ASP A 136 -0.42 1.22 2.99
CA ASP A 136 -1.51 0.43 2.42
C ASP A 136 -2.88 1.09 2.64
N ALA A 137 -3.07 1.82 3.74
CA ALA A 137 -4.28 2.59 3.99
C ALA A 137 -4.06 3.78 4.93
N VAL A 138 -4.86 4.83 4.74
CA VAL A 138 -4.90 6.03 5.58
C VAL A 138 -6.32 6.20 6.13
N VAL A 139 -6.45 6.33 7.45
CA VAL A 139 -7.73 6.53 8.14
C VAL A 139 -7.68 7.84 8.91
N LEU A 140 -8.59 8.77 8.61
CA LEU A 140 -8.68 10.03 9.34
C LEU A 140 -9.42 9.84 10.67
N PHE A 141 -9.00 10.57 11.71
CA PHE A 141 -9.67 10.59 13.01
C PHE A 141 -9.61 11.98 13.64
N SER A 142 -10.62 12.31 14.45
CA SER A 142 -10.79 13.65 15.04
C SER A 142 -10.64 13.69 16.56
N GLU A 143 -10.60 12.53 17.19
CA GLU A 143 -10.36 12.41 18.62
C GLU A 143 -8.95 12.91 19.00
N ASP A 144 -8.76 13.34 20.25
CA ASP A 144 -7.47 13.84 20.74
C ASP A 144 -6.39 12.73 20.78
N THR A 145 -6.82 11.48 20.87
CA THR A 145 -5.94 10.33 20.89
C THR A 145 -6.39 9.27 19.88
N PRO A 146 -5.45 8.46 19.34
CA PRO A 146 -5.77 7.40 18.39
C PRO A 146 -6.42 6.17 19.05
N LEU A 147 -6.69 6.19 20.37
CA LEU A 147 -7.06 5.01 21.16
C LEU A 147 -8.27 4.28 20.57
N LYS A 148 -9.30 5.02 20.14
CA LYS A 148 -10.50 4.42 19.55
C LYS A 148 -10.19 3.68 18.24
N LEU A 149 -9.34 4.24 17.39
CA LEU A 149 -8.88 3.58 16.17
C LEU A 149 -8.09 2.31 16.51
N ILE A 150 -7.15 2.41 17.45
CA ILE A 150 -6.30 1.29 17.87
C ILE A 150 -7.14 0.15 18.47
N THR A 151 -8.08 0.47 19.36
CA THR A 151 -8.94 -0.53 20.01
C THR A 151 -9.98 -1.13 19.07
N THR A 152 -10.35 -0.42 18.00
CA THR A 152 -11.25 -0.94 16.97
C THR A 152 -10.50 -1.84 15.97
N LEU A 153 -9.29 -1.42 15.55
CA LEU A 153 -8.50 -2.16 14.56
C LEU A 153 -7.65 -3.27 15.17
N LEU A 154 -7.28 -3.17 16.45
CA LEU A 154 -6.40 -4.07 17.20
C LEU A 154 -5.19 -4.56 16.38
N PRO A 155 -4.30 -3.64 15.96
CA PRO A 155 -3.12 -4.01 15.17
C PRO A 155 -2.22 -4.97 15.95
N GLN A 156 -1.46 -5.80 15.25
CA GLN A 156 -0.46 -6.67 15.87
C GLN A 156 0.84 -5.93 16.20
N VAL A 157 1.10 -4.83 15.50
CA VAL A 157 2.27 -3.98 15.74
C VAL A 157 1.83 -2.53 15.82
N LEU A 158 2.14 -1.86 16.92
CA LEU A 158 1.98 -0.42 17.08
C LEU A 158 3.33 0.26 16.97
N VAL A 159 3.49 1.15 15.99
CA VAL A 159 4.74 1.87 15.76
C VAL A 159 4.58 3.33 16.18
N LYS A 160 5.57 3.81 16.94
CA LYS A 160 5.73 5.22 17.31
C LYS A 160 7.18 5.66 17.09
N GLY A 161 7.37 6.96 16.88
CA GLY A 161 8.71 7.55 16.79
C GLY A 161 9.49 7.35 18.09
N ALA A 162 10.82 7.33 17.99
CA ALA A 162 11.74 6.93 19.05
C ALA A 162 11.72 7.82 20.33
N ASP A 163 11.00 8.93 20.31
CA ASP A 163 10.99 9.93 21.39
C ASP A 163 10.03 9.59 22.54
N TRP A 164 9.28 8.50 22.47
CA TRP A 164 8.24 8.15 23.44
C TRP A 164 8.61 6.90 24.24
N PRO A 165 8.61 6.94 25.59
CA PRO A 165 8.66 5.73 26.39
C PRO A 165 7.43 4.88 26.10
N GLU A 166 7.59 3.55 26.13
CA GLU A 166 6.56 2.62 25.69
C GLU A 166 5.26 2.75 26.50
N GLU A 167 5.38 3.09 27.79
CA GLU A 167 4.27 3.31 28.71
C GLU A 167 3.46 4.57 28.39
N ALA A 168 4.05 5.54 27.68
CA ALA A 168 3.37 6.76 27.22
C ALA A 168 2.71 6.59 25.84
N ILE A 169 2.90 5.44 25.18
CA ILE A 169 2.28 5.16 23.89
C ILE A 169 0.80 4.81 24.12
N VAL A 170 -0.08 5.72 23.71
CA VAL A 170 -1.53 5.48 23.69
C VAL A 170 -1.85 4.23 22.86
N GLY A 171 -2.58 3.29 23.45
CA GLY A 171 -2.99 2.05 22.80
C GLY A 171 -2.02 0.87 22.98
N ALA A 172 -0.83 1.09 23.56
CA ALA A 172 0.17 0.03 23.74
C ALA A 172 -0.34 -1.07 24.69
N ARG A 173 -1.04 -0.69 25.76
CA ARG A 173 -1.62 -1.65 26.73
C ARG A 173 -2.61 -2.59 26.04
N GLU A 174 -3.49 -2.05 25.21
CA GLU A 174 -4.55 -2.78 24.52
C GLU A 174 -3.97 -3.70 23.44
N VAL A 175 -2.97 -3.22 22.69
CA VAL A 175 -2.26 -4.04 21.70
C VAL A 175 -1.53 -5.21 22.36
N LYS A 176 -0.79 -4.96 23.45
CA LYS A 176 -0.10 -6.00 24.22
C LYS A 176 -1.06 -7.02 24.83
N ALA A 177 -2.18 -6.56 25.41
CA ALA A 177 -3.21 -7.44 25.95
C ALA A 177 -3.82 -8.37 24.89
N ASN A 178 -3.78 -7.96 23.61
CA ASN A 178 -4.21 -8.76 22.46
C ASN A 178 -3.07 -9.55 21.79
N GLY A 179 -1.91 -9.69 22.44
CA GLY A 179 -0.75 -10.44 21.94
C GLY A 179 0.06 -9.74 20.85
N GLY A 180 -0.18 -8.45 20.63
CA GLY A 180 0.65 -7.60 19.77
C GLY A 180 1.87 -7.04 20.49
N LYS A 181 2.62 -6.20 19.77
CA LYS A 181 3.78 -5.47 20.28
C LYS A 181 3.76 -4.00 19.89
#